data_AF-A0A6L3AH13-F1
#
_entry.id   AF-A0A6L3AH13-F1
#
_cell.length_a   1.000
_cell.length_b   1.000
_cell.length_c   1.000
_cell.angle_alpha   90.00
_cell.angle_beta   90.00
_cell.angle_gamma   90.00
#
_symmetry.space_group_name_H-M   'P 1'
#
loop_
_entity.id
_entity.type
_entity.pdbx_description
1 polymer ?
#
loop_
_entity_poly.entity_id
_entity_poly.type
_entity_poly.pdbx_seq_one_letter_code
_entity_poly.pdbx_strand_id
1 'polypeptide(L)'
;MKQNKLDTFNFKIDSIKAGWLKARIMVENISLDFTVSYLSEPLSGFLEILLDLDAYYDGRYCFVDGLKPEFHLVWQGEPWQYTWLFEPQQDRKVAITIFYCEDYLGTEEQTKVKTVVTLDNLMREVSKEAESVLKTYGFLGYKTEWIQSDFPIGDLLRLHFILNKDRPQEKSLSKEIEYFNELLHSQDAV
;
A
#
# COMPACT_ATOMS: atom_id res chain seq x y z
N MET A 1 23.26 -18.35 17.49
CA MET A 1 22.78 -17.46 16.43
C MET A 1 21.28 -17.66 16.32
N LYS A 2 20.48 -16.67 16.73
CA LYS A 2 19.02 -16.72 16.55
C LYS A 2 18.74 -16.35 15.10
N GLN A 3 18.00 -17.20 14.39
CA GLN A 3 17.44 -16.88 13.08
C GLN A 3 16.63 -15.59 13.25
N ASN A 4 17.03 -14.49 12.62
CA ASN A 4 16.21 -13.28 12.57
C ASN A 4 14.94 -13.65 11.82
N LYS A 5 13.82 -13.71 12.54
CA LYS A 5 12.48 -13.80 11.95
C LYS A 5 12.37 -12.58 11.03
N LEU A 6 12.27 -12.76 9.71
CA LEU A 6 11.92 -11.64 8.85
C LEU A 6 10.55 -11.17 9.32
N ASP A 7 10.48 -9.91 9.75
CA ASP A 7 9.26 -9.28 10.24
C ASP A 7 8.23 -9.30 9.12
N THR A 8 7.29 -10.25 9.21
CA THR A 8 6.29 -10.48 8.17
C THR A 8 5.20 -9.45 8.35
N PHE A 9 5.16 -8.46 7.47
CA PHE A 9 4.00 -7.61 7.31
C PHE A 9 2.91 -8.42 6.60
N ASN A 10 1.67 -8.27 7.03
CA ASN A 10 0.50 -8.75 6.31
C ASN A 10 -0.51 -7.59 6.28
N PHE A 11 -1.07 -7.34 5.12
CA PHE A 11 -2.15 -6.40 4.92
C PHE A 11 -3.34 -7.13 4.33
N LYS A 12 -4.54 -6.75 4.74
CA LYS A 12 -5.77 -7.34 4.24
C LYS A 12 -6.83 -6.27 4.08
N ILE A 13 -7.49 -6.25 2.93
CA ILE A 13 -8.71 -5.47 2.72
C ILE A 13 -9.91 -6.41 2.89
N ASP A 14 -10.70 -6.19 3.93
CA ASP A 14 -11.85 -7.04 4.25
C ASP A 14 -13.09 -6.68 3.43
N SER A 15 -13.34 -5.40 3.19
CA SER A 15 -14.48 -4.95 2.39
C SER A 15 -14.33 -3.51 1.90
N ILE A 16 -14.88 -3.23 0.73
CA ILE A 16 -15.13 -1.88 0.22
C ILE A 16 -16.63 -1.79 -0.04
N LYS A 17 -17.31 -0.84 0.61
CA LYS A 17 -18.75 -0.69 0.48
C LYS A 17 -19.21 0.74 0.75
N ALA A 18 -19.98 1.31 -0.17
CA ALA A 18 -20.61 2.62 -0.02
C ALA A 18 -19.67 3.74 0.50
N GLY A 19 -18.46 3.84 -0.05
CA GLY A 19 -17.45 4.82 0.31
C GLY A 19 -16.66 4.49 1.59
N TRP A 20 -16.76 3.25 2.09
CA TRP A 20 -16.04 2.80 3.27
C TRP A 20 -15.14 1.61 2.96
N LEU A 21 -13.90 1.67 3.45
CA LEU A 21 -12.92 0.60 3.39
C LEU A 21 -12.67 0.07 4.81
N LYS A 22 -12.75 -1.24 4.95
CA LYS A 22 -12.31 -1.96 6.15
C LYS A 22 -11.08 -2.77 5.80
N ALA A 23 -10.03 -2.60 6.59
CA ALA A 23 -8.77 -3.29 6.38
C ALA A 23 -8.11 -3.62 7.71
N ARG A 24 -7.10 -4.47 7.65
CA ARG A 24 -6.28 -4.87 8.79
C ARG A 24 -4.83 -4.95 8.38
N ILE A 25 -3.94 -4.58 9.30
CA ILE A 25 -2.56 -5.08 9.26
C ILE A 25 -2.28 -6.03 10.41
N MET A 26 -1.34 -6.94 10.15
CA MET A 26 -0.73 -7.79 11.17
C MET A 26 0.78 -7.75 10.96
N VAL A 27 1.50 -7.29 11.97
CA VAL A 27 2.96 -7.23 11.97
C VAL A 27 3.47 -7.58 13.37
N GLU A 28 4.41 -8.52 13.43
CA GLU A 28 4.88 -9.11 14.69
C GLU A 28 3.72 -9.68 15.54
N ASN A 29 3.43 -9.07 16.70
CA ASN A 29 2.32 -9.41 17.59
C ASN A 29 1.24 -8.32 17.63
N ILE A 30 1.32 -7.35 16.71
CA ILE A 30 0.39 -6.22 16.63
C ILE A 30 -0.59 -6.50 15.50
N SER A 31 -1.89 -6.33 15.80
CA SER A 31 -2.93 -6.26 14.80
C SER A 31 -3.68 -4.94 14.96
N LEU A 32 -3.87 -4.23 13.86
CA LEU A 32 -4.60 -2.97 13.83
C LEU A 32 -5.65 -3.04 12.72
N ASP A 33 -6.89 -2.79 13.12
CA ASP A 33 -8.03 -2.66 12.22
C ASP A 33 -8.21 -1.19 11.82
N PHE A 34 -8.51 -0.97 10.55
CA PHE A 34 -8.79 0.32 9.96
C PHE A 34 -10.23 0.38 9.46
N THR A 35 -10.86 1.53 9.66
CA THR A 35 -12.06 1.92 8.94
C THR A 35 -11.80 3.29 8.35
N VAL A 36 -11.85 3.36 7.03
CA VAL A 36 -11.46 4.55 6.25
C VAL A 36 -12.64 4.94 5.37
N SER A 37 -12.91 6.23 5.31
CA SER A 37 -13.97 6.82 4.51
C SER A 37 -13.43 7.29 3.15
N TYR A 38 -14.37 7.62 2.27
CA TYR A 38 -14.14 8.19 0.95
C TYR A 38 -13.41 9.54 0.98
N LEU A 39 -13.18 10.15 2.14
CA LEU A 39 -12.45 11.42 2.29
C LEU A 39 -10.94 11.29 2.00
N SER A 40 -10.43 10.07 1.88
CA SER A 40 -9.07 9.77 1.49
C SER A 40 -9.08 8.73 0.37
N GLU A 41 -7.94 8.41 -0.24
CA GLU A 41 -7.82 7.38 -1.29
C GLU A 41 -6.79 6.32 -0.89
N PRO A 42 -7.15 5.36 0.00
CA PRO A 42 -6.18 4.48 0.65
C PRO A 42 -5.36 3.64 -0.32
N LEU A 43 -6.00 3.01 -1.29
CA LEU A 43 -5.33 2.09 -2.20
C LEU A 43 -4.36 2.83 -3.13
N SER A 44 -4.81 3.92 -3.74
CA SER A 44 -3.99 4.75 -4.62
C SER A 44 -2.80 5.34 -3.87
N GLY A 45 -3.05 5.99 -2.73
CA GLY A 45 -1.98 6.59 -1.92
C GLY A 45 -0.97 5.57 -1.39
N PHE A 46 -1.41 4.34 -1.06
CA PHE A 46 -0.48 3.30 -0.63
C PHE A 46 0.40 2.82 -1.79
N LEU A 47 -0.17 2.59 -2.98
CA LEU A 47 0.59 2.20 -4.17
C LEU A 47 1.59 3.31 -4.58
N GLU A 48 1.16 4.57 -4.58
CA GLU A 48 2.01 5.72 -4.89
C GLU A 48 3.22 5.81 -3.95
N ILE A 49 3.01 5.74 -2.63
CA ILE A 49 4.13 5.75 -1.66
C ILE A 49 5.10 4.60 -1.90
N LEU A 50 4.62 3.41 -2.26
CA LEU A 50 5.51 2.28 -2.53
C LEU A 50 6.37 2.52 -3.77
N LEU A 51 5.80 3.12 -4.81
CA LEU A 51 6.55 3.49 -6.02
C LEU A 51 7.56 4.60 -5.73
N ASP A 52 7.21 5.56 -4.88
CA ASP A 52 8.11 6.63 -4.46
C ASP A 52 9.26 6.10 -3.60
N LEU A 53 8.98 5.18 -2.67
CA LEU A 53 9.98 4.47 -1.89
C LEU A 53 10.93 3.66 -2.79
N ASP A 54 10.42 2.95 -3.81
CA ASP A 54 11.26 2.24 -4.78
C ASP A 54 12.20 3.20 -5.51
N ALA A 55 11.64 4.31 -6.00
CA ALA A 55 12.39 5.33 -6.70
C ALA A 55 13.48 5.96 -5.82
N TYR A 56 13.21 6.15 -4.52
CA TYR A 56 14.22 6.60 -3.57
C TYR A 56 15.39 5.62 -3.47
N TYR A 57 15.11 4.32 -3.29
CA TYR A 57 16.17 3.31 -3.15
C TYR A 57 17.01 3.12 -4.41
N ASP A 58 16.46 3.41 -5.58
CA ASP A 58 17.19 3.35 -6.84
C ASP A 58 17.96 4.64 -7.17
N GLY A 59 17.93 5.64 -6.27
CA GLY A 59 18.57 6.94 -6.51
C GLY A 59 17.89 7.76 -7.60
N ARG A 60 16.61 7.50 -7.90
CA ARG A 60 15.80 8.29 -8.85
C ARG A 60 15.21 9.55 -8.22
N TYR A 61 15.32 9.70 -6.89
CA TYR A 61 15.03 10.94 -6.18
C TYR A 61 16.30 11.74 -5.90
N CYS A 62 16.27 13.03 -6.25
CA CYS A 62 17.27 14.00 -5.81
C CYS A 62 16.70 14.78 -4.62
N PHE A 63 17.07 14.39 -3.40
CA PHE A 63 16.76 15.21 -2.22
C PHE A 63 17.85 16.26 -2.02
N VAL A 64 17.48 17.39 -1.42
CA VAL A 64 18.45 18.40 -0.97
C VAL A 64 19.37 17.76 0.07
N ASP A 65 20.67 17.93 -0.10
CA ASP A 65 21.70 17.29 0.73
C ASP A 65 21.40 17.42 2.23
N GLY A 66 21.38 16.28 2.92
CA GLY A 66 21.31 16.20 4.39
C GLY A 66 19.93 15.96 4.99
N LEU A 67 18.84 16.03 4.22
CA LEU A 67 17.51 15.67 4.70
C LEU A 67 17.18 14.20 4.38
N LYS A 68 16.84 13.43 5.41
CA LYS A 68 16.22 12.11 5.22
C LYS A 68 14.78 12.33 4.75
N PRO A 69 14.36 11.73 3.63
CA PRO A 69 12.98 11.87 3.20
C PRO A 69 12.05 11.09 4.12
N GLU A 70 10.90 11.68 4.38
CA GLU A 70 9.77 11.05 5.06
C GLU A 70 8.59 11.02 4.09
N PHE A 71 7.92 9.88 3.98
CA PHE A 71 6.73 9.73 3.15
C PHE A 71 5.52 9.58 4.07
N HIS A 72 4.45 10.30 3.76
CA HIS A 72 3.28 10.42 4.63
C HIS A 72 2.01 10.06 3.86
N LEU A 73 1.15 9.25 4.48
CA LEU A 73 -0.18 8.91 3.96
C LEU A 73 -1.21 9.10 5.07
N VAL A 74 -2.31 9.77 4.76
CA VAL A 74 -3.40 10.00 5.71
C VAL A 74 -4.63 9.24 5.26
N TRP A 75 -5.14 8.39 6.14
CA TRP A 75 -6.40 7.67 5.97
C TRP A 75 -7.45 8.29 6.88
N GLN A 76 -8.43 8.95 6.28
CA GLN A 76 -9.48 9.66 7.00
C GLN A 76 -10.67 8.74 7.22
N GLY A 77 -11.03 8.50 8.48
CA GLY A 77 -12.38 8.06 8.83
C GLY A 77 -13.30 9.27 9.00
N GLU A 78 -14.29 9.16 9.90
CA GLU A 78 -15.11 10.29 10.33
C GLU A 78 -15.55 10.07 11.79
N PRO A 79 -15.06 10.84 12.79
CA PRO A 79 -14.14 11.99 12.72
C PRO A 79 -12.64 11.67 12.83
N TRP A 80 -12.26 10.40 12.97
CA TRP A 80 -10.88 10.00 13.25
C TRP A 80 -9.99 9.96 12.00
N GLN A 81 -8.68 9.88 12.19
CA GLN A 81 -7.72 9.62 11.11
C GLN A 81 -6.59 8.69 11.54
N TYR A 82 -5.97 8.04 10.55
CA TYR A 82 -4.72 7.32 10.69
C TYR A 82 -3.65 8.00 9.84
N THR A 83 -2.53 8.37 10.44
CA THR A 83 -1.37 8.90 9.73
C THR A 83 -0.30 7.83 9.67
N TRP A 84 0.11 7.47 8.46
CA TRP A 84 1.21 6.57 8.20
C TRP A 84 2.45 7.37 7.86
N LEU A 85 3.53 7.11 8.59
CA LEU A 85 4.86 7.63 8.32
C LEU A 85 5.74 6.48 7.86
N PHE A 86 6.37 6.65 6.69
CA PHE A 86 7.34 5.72 6.13
C PHE A 86 8.71 6.40 6.07
N GLU A 87 9.65 5.84 6.81
CA GLU A 87 11.03 6.33 6.88
C GLU A 87 11.98 5.30 6.24
N PRO A 88 12.61 5.62 5.11
CA PRO A 88 13.59 4.74 4.49
C PRO A 88 14.77 4.45 5.41
N GLN A 89 15.22 3.20 5.41
CA GLN A 89 16.37 2.70 6.15
C GLN A 89 17.37 2.03 5.20
N GLN A 90 18.49 1.55 5.73
CA GLN A 90 19.46 0.79 4.92
C GLN A 90 18.85 -0.54 4.42
N ASP A 91 19.44 -1.11 3.38
CA ASP A 91 19.08 -2.43 2.82
C ASP A 91 17.61 -2.55 2.36
N ARG A 92 17.05 -1.48 1.78
CA ARG A 92 15.65 -1.43 1.31
C ARG A 92 14.63 -1.77 2.40
N LYS A 93 14.92 -1.40 3.65
CA LYS A 93 13.99 -1.55 4.78
C LYS A 93 13.26 -0.25 5.05
N VAL A 94 12.00 -0.32 5.43
CA VAL A 94 11.18 0.86 5.72
C VAL A 94 10.72 0.77 7.16
N ALA A 95 11.04 1.79 7.96
CA ALA A 95 10.42 1.95 9.26
C ALA A 95 9.03 2.56 9.05
N ILE A 96 8.01 1.92 9.62
CA ILE A 96 6.61 2.34 9.49
C ILE A 96 6.12 2.70 10.88
N THR A 97 5.60 3.91 11.01
CA THR A 97 4.87 4.36 12.21
C THR A 97 3.45 4.72 11.82
N ILE A 98 2.48 4.21 12.57
CA ILE A 98 1.06 4.53 12.37
C ILE A 98 0.55 5.23 13.60
N PHE A 99 0.06 6.44 13.39
CA PHE A 99 -0.58 7.27 14.39
C PHE A 99 -2.09 7.23 14.20
N TYR A 100 -2.82 7.35 15.30
CA TYR A 100 -4.27 7.47 15.30
C TYR A 100 -4.65 8.73 16.08
N CYS A 101 -5.55 9.53 15.50
CA CYS A 101 -6.16 10.66 16.18
C CYS A 101 -7.68 10.44 16.20
N GLU A 102 -8.31 10.64 17.35
CA GLU A 102 -9.77 10.50 17.52
C GLU A 102 -10.56 11.57 16.75
N ASP A 103 -9.95 12.73 16.52
CA ASP A 103 -10.48 13.81 15.71
C ASP A 103 -9.49 14.26 14.61
N TYR A 104 -10.03 14.91 13.58
CA TYR A 104 -9.24 15.55 12.52
C TYR A 104 -8.48 16.80 13.00
N LEU A 105 -8.73 17.26 14.22
CA LEU A 105 -8.01 18.38 14.83
C LEU A 105 -6.66 17.95 15.40
N GLY A 106 -6.41 16.63 15.50
CA GLY A 106 -5.13 16.07 15.95
C GLY A 106 -4.84 16.36 17.42
N THR A 107 -5.88 16.50 18.24
CA THR A 107 -5.73 16.94 19.64
C THR A 107 -5.07 15.88 20.53
N GLU A 108 -5.27 14.59 20.23
CA GLU A 108 -4.64 13.47 20.93
C GLU A 108 -4.13 12.42 19.93
N GLU A 109 -2.85 12.51 19.57
CA GLU A 109 -2.19 11.56 18.69
C GLU A 109 -1.65 10.35 19.48
N GLN A 110 -2.02 9.14 19.06
CA GLN A 110 -1.58 7.89 19.66
C GLN A 110 -0.80 7.05 18.65
N THR A 111 0.46 6.71 18.95
CA THR A 111 1.19 5.71 18.17
C THR A 111 0.57 4.32 18.38
N LYS A 112 0.04 3.74 17.31
CA LYS A 112 -0.58 2.41 17.33
C LYS A 112 0.37 1.31 16.85
N VAL A 113 1.21 1.62 15.86
CA VAL A 113 2.18 0.67 15.30
C VAL A 113 3.51 1.36 15.11
N LYS A 114 4.59 0.65 15.43
CA LYS A 114 5.95 1.01 15.06
C LYS A 114 6.70 -0.27 14.70
N THR A 115 7.12 -0.39 13.45
CA THR A 115 7.75 -1.61 12.93
C THR A 115 8.77 -1.29 11.84
N VAL A 116 9.60 -2.27 11.45
CA VAL A 116 10.52 -2.17 10.33
C VAL A 116 10.32 -3.38 9.43
N VAL A 117 10.08 -3.15 8.15
CA VAL A 117 9.78 -4.21 7.18
C VAL A 117 10.67 -4.06 5.95
N THR A 118 10.84 -5.11 5.16
CA THR A 118 11.47 -4.95 3.85
C THR A 118 10.48 -4.33 2.86
N LEU A 119 10.94 -3.42 2.01
CA LEU A 119 10.11 -2.80 0.99
C LEU A 119 9.48 -3.86 0.09
N ASP A 120 10.25 -4.88 -0.32
CA ASP A 120 9.74 -5.94 -1.18
C ASP A 120 8.62 -6.76 -0.52
N ASN A 121 8.64 -6.99 0.80
CA ASN A 121 7.53 -7.66 1.49
C ASN A 121 6.29 -6.75 1.55
N LEU A 122 6.49 -5.48 1.89
CA LEU A 122 5.41 -4.49 1.93
C LEU A 122 4.72 -4.36 0.56
N MET A 123 5.51 -4.25 -0.52
CA MET A 123 5.02 -4.18 -1.89
C MET A 123 4.23 -5.43 -2.29
N ARG A 124 4.73 -6.63 -1.96
CA ARG A 124 4.03 -7.88 -2.27
C ARG A 124 2.68 -7.97 -1.59
N GLU A 125 2.60 -7.64 -0.31
CA GLU A 125 1.33 -7.69 0.43
C GLU A 125 0.32 -6.66 -0.09
N VAL A 126 0.75 -5.42 -0.33
CA VAL A 126 -0.15 -4.39 -0.88
C VAL A 126 -0.59 -4.73 -2.30
N SER A 127 0.32 -5.19 -3.16
CA SER A 127 0.00 -5.61 -4.53
C SER A 127 -1.01 -6.76 -4.54
N LYS A 128 -0.81 -7.76 -3.68
CA LYS A 128 -1.71 -8.91 -3.54
C LYS A 128 -3.13 -8.47 -3.14
N GLU A 129 -3.25 -7.55 -2.19
CA GLU A 129 -4.57 -7.06 -1.77
C GLU A 129 -5.21 -6.14 -2.82
N ALA A 130 -4.43 -5.33 -3.53
CA ALA A 130 -4.92 -4.55 -4.67
C ALA A 130 -5.49 -5.47 -5.77
N GLU A 131 -4.78 -6.56 -6.09
CA GLU A 131 -5.23 -7.60 -7.02
C GLU A 131 -6.50 -8.31 -6.53
N SER A 132 -6.58 -8.62 -5.23
CA SER A 132 -7.76 -9.22 -4.61
C SER A 132 -8.99 -8.29 -4.74
N VAL A 133 -8.82 -7.00 -4.49
CA VAL A 133 -9.85 -5.98 -4.71
C VAL A 133 -10.29 -5.96 -6.17
N LEU A 134 -9.34 -5.91 -7.11
CA LEU A 134 -9.67 -5.88 -8.54
C LEU A 134 -10.42 -7.16 -8.96
N LYS A 135 -10.02 -8.33 -8.48
CA LYS A 135 -10.72 -9.60 -8.75
C LYS A 135 -12.13 -9.63 -8.16
N THR A 136 -12.32 -9.05 -6.98
CA THR A 136 -13.59 -9.08 -6.24
C THR A 136 -14.61 -8.12 -6.82
N TYR A 137 -14.19 -6.88 -7.11
CA TYR A 137 -15.12 -5.81 -7.50
C TYR A 137 -15.06 -5.48 -9.01
N GLY A 138 -13.95 -5.80 -9.70
CA GLY A 138 -13.68 -5.27 -11.03
C GLY A 138 -13.56 -3.74 -11.03
N PHE A 139 -13.27 -3.16 -12.20
CA PHE A 139 -13.13 -1.69 -12.32
C PHE A 139 -14.43 -0.94 -12.00
N LEU A 140 -15.55 -1.39 -12.58
CA LEU A 140 -16.85 -0.73 -12.42
C LEU A 140 -17.42 -0.93 -11.00
N GLY A 141 -17.26 -2.12 -10.42
CA GLY A 141 -17.71 -2.38 -9.04
C GLY A 141 -16.87 -1.61 -8.03
N TYR A 142 -15.54 -1.49 -8.24
CA TYR A 142 -14.70 -0.64 -7.38
C TYR A 142 -15.19 0.82 -7.42
N LYS A 143 -15.38 1.38 -8.61
CA LYS A 143 -15.88 2.75 -8.78
C LYS A 143 -17.25 2.95 -8.11
N THR A 144 -18.13 1.95 -8.22
CA THR A 144 -19.47 1.99 -7.64
C THR A 144 -19.42 1.96 -6.11
N GLU A 145 -18.61 1.07 -5.54
CA GLU A 145 -18.53 0.89 -4.09
C GLU A 145 -17.68 1.95 -3.39
N TRP A 146 -16.66 2.47 -4.04
CA TRP A 146 -15.78 3.49 -3.46
C TRP A 146 -16.25 4.93 -3.70
N ILE A 147 -17.06 5.15 -4.74
CA ILE A 147 -17.76 6.41 -5.06
C ILE A 147 -16.86 7.52 -5.63
N GLN A 148 -15.64 7.72 -5.11
CA GLN A 148 -14.81 8.89 -5.43
C GLN A 148 -13.83 8.70 -6.59
N SER A 149 -13.23 7.52 -6.73
CA SER A 149 -12.11 7.31 -7.65
C SER A 149 -12.23 6.03 -8.48
N ASP A 150 -11.48 6.02 -9.58
CA ASP A 150 -11.23 4.82 -10.38
C ASP A 150 -10.14 3.98 -9.71
N PHE A 151 -10.16 2.67 -9.97
CA PHE A 151 -9.12 1.77 -9.47
C PHE A 151 -7.72 2.18 -9.99
N PRO A 152 -6.69 2.26 -9.14
CA PRO A 152 -5.34 2.75 -9.49
C PRO A 152 -4.51 1.70 -10.27
N ILE A 153 -5.01 1.29 -11.44
CA ILE A 153 -4.42 0.17 -12.19
C ILE A 153 -3.02 0.46 -12.71
N GLY A 154 -2.74 1.71 -13.10
CA GLY A 154 -1.43 2.11 -13.60
C GLY A 154 -0.34 1.88 -12.56
N ASP A 155 -0.61 2.23 -11.30
CA ASP A 155 0.36 2.07 -10.22
C ASP A 155 0.50 0.61 -9.77
N LEU A 156 -0.59 -0.16 -9.79
CA LEU A 156 -0.52 -1.60 -9.57
C LEU A 156 0.35 -2.31 -10.63
N LEU A 157 0.16 -1.97 -11.92
CA LEU A 157 0.99 -2.49 -13.01
C LEU A 157 2.47 -2.14 -12.83
N ARG A 158 2.78 -0.89 -12.49
CA ARG A 158 4.15 -0.45 -12.21
C ARG A 158 4.76 -1.25 -11.08
N LEU A 159 4.01 -1.47 -10.00
CA LEU A 159 4.46 -2.24 -8.85
C LEU A 159 4.74 -3.71 -9.20
N HIS A 160 3.85 -4.33 -9.99
CA HIS A 160 4.03 -5.69 -10.50
C HIS A 160 5.34 -5.82 -11.28
N PHE A 161 5.62 -4.91 -12.21
CA PHE A 161 6.87 -4.95 -12.98
C PHE A 161 8.13 -4.75 -12.13
N ILE A 162 8.06 -3.88 -11.11
CA ILE A 162 9.16 -3.70 -10.14
C ILE A 162 9.42 -5.01 -9.39
N LEU A 163 8.36 -5.66 -8.89
CA LEU A 163 8.45 -6.91 -8.12
C LEU A 163 9.01 -8.07 -8.95
N ASN A 164 8.68 -8.15 -10.24
CA ASN A 164 9.18 -9.17 -11.16
C ASN A 164 10.53 -8.84 -11.79
N LYS A 165 11.15 -7.72 -11.39
CA LYS A 165 12.42 -7.21 -11.97
C LYS A 165 12.34 -6.99 -13.49
N ASP A 166 11.13 -6.93 -14.03
CA ASP A 166 10.86 -6.69 -15.44
C ASP A 166 10.46 -5.23 -15.62
N ARG A 167 11.32 -4.32 -15.13
CA ARG A 167 11.08 -2.88 -15.26
C ARG A 167 11.01 -2.56 -16.75
N PRO A 168 9.85 -2.16 -17.30
CA PRO A 168 9.69 -2.05 -18.73
C PRO A 168 10.59 -0.92 -19.19
N GLN A 169 11.67 -1.26 -19.91
CA GLN A 169 12.46 -0.25 -20.61
C GLN A 169 11.67 0.34 -21.79
N GLU A 170 10.63 -0.37 -22.25
CA GLU A 170 9.72 0.03 -23.30
C GLU A 170 8.27 -0.08 -22.83
N LYS A 171 7.45 0.89 -23.27
CA LYS A 171 5.98 0.86 -23.09
C LYS A 171 5.41 -0.28 -23.95
N SER A 172 5.04 -1.40 -23.34
CA SER A 172 4.55 -2.59 -24.05
C SER A 172 3.17 -3.00 -23.55
N LEU A 173 2.15 -2.66 -24.35
CA LEU A 173 0.77 -3.09 -24.12
C LEU A 173 0.66 -4.63 -24.04
N SER A 174 1.49 -5.37 -24.78
CA SER A 174 1.47 -6.83 -24.74
C SER A 174 1.80 -7.39 -23.36
N LYS A 175 2.77 -6.78 -22.66
CA LYS A 175 3.13 -7.19 -21.28
C LYS A 175 2.05 -6.82 -20.28
N GLU A 176 1.43 -5.65 -20.45
CA GLU A 176 0.29 -5.25 -19.61
C GLU A 176 -0.88 -6.24 -19.79
N ILE A 177 -1.19 -6.65 -21.03
CA ILE A 177 -2.20 -7.67 -21.33
C ILE A 177 -1.82 -9.04 -20.74
N GLU A 178 -0.55 -9.43 -20.83
CA GLU A 178 -0.07 -10.68 -20.23
C GLU A 178 -0.32 -10.72 -18.72
N TYR A 179 0.04 -9.66 -18.01
CA TYR A 179 -0.29 -9.51 -16.59
C TYR A 179 -1.78 -9.66 -16.31
N PHE A 180 -2.64 -8.99 -17.09
CA PHE A 180 -4.09 -9.12 -16.91
C PHE A 180 -4.57 -10.55 -17.14
N ASN A 181 -4.02 -11.25 -18.13
CA ASN A 181 -4.35 -12.64 -18.36
C ASN A 181 -3.92 -13.50 -17.17
N GLU A 182 -2.71 -13.34 -16.64
CA GLU A 182 -2.26 -14.06 -15.44
C GLU A 182 -3.18 -13.79 -14.24
N LEU A 183 -3.55 -12.53 -14.04
CA LEU A 183 -4.45 -12.11 -12.97
C LEU A 183 -5.81 -12.83 -13.08
N LEU A 184 -6.37 -12.92 -14.28
CA LEU A 184 -7.64 -13.61 -14.55
C LEU A 184 -7.54 -15.12 -14.30
N HIS A 185 -6.49 -15.78 -14.79
CA HIS A 185 -6.35 -17.25 -14.70
C HIS A 185 -5.95 -17.74 -13.30
N SER A 186 -5.41 -16.85 -12.45
CA SER A 186 -5.18 -17.17 -11.03
C SER A 186 -6.46 -17.41 -10.22
N GLN A 187 -7.66 -17.16 -10.80
CA GLN A 187 -8.96 -17.45 -10.17
C GLN A 187 -9.33 -18.95 -10.20
N ASP A 188 -8.75 -19.75 -11.09
CA ASP A 188 -9.17 -21.14 -11.31
C ASP A 188 -8.47 -22.18 -10.38
N ALA A 189 -7.69 -21.72 -9.40
CA ALA A 189 -6.87 -22.57 -8.54
C ALA A 189 -7.33 -22.69 -7.07
N VAL A 190 -8.58 -22.29 -6.75
CA VAL A 190 -9.17 -22.39 -5.40
C VAL A 190 -10.29 -23.42 -5.35
#